data_AF-A0AAD6KT19-F1
#
_entry.id   AF-A0AAD6KT19-F1
#
_cell.length_a   1.000
_cell.length_b   1.000
_cell.length_c   1.000
_cell.angle_alpha   90.00
_cell.angle_beta   90.00
_cell.angle_gamma   90.00
#
_symmetry.space_group_name_H-M   'P 1'
#
loop_
_entity.id
_entity.type
_entity.pdbx_description
1 polymer ?
#
loop_
_entity_poly.entity_id
_entity_poly.type
_entity_poly.pdbx_seq_one_letter_code
_entity_poly.pdbx_strand_id
1 'polypeptide(L)'
;MPFCLNNYRLHVNLNSKRNLLLCPTRHVRFRSLTVQSSGIISSDPAMASNSVRVAAAQMTSINDLAANFATCSRLVKEAVAAEAKLVCFPESFSFIAAKNGESVKLAEPLDGPIMQRYCSLAR
;
A
#
# COMPACT_ATOMS: atom_id res chain seq x y z
N MET A 1 22.10 21.79 -2.72
CA MET A 1 22.33 20.34 -2.57
C MET A 1 21.12 19.60 -3.12
N PRO A 2 21.11 19.18 -4.40
CA PRO A 2 20.01 18.36 -4.91
C PRO A 2 20.22 16.91 -4.47
N PHE A 3 19.24 16.36 -3.74
CA PHE A 3 19.21 14.94 -3.40
C PHE A 3 18.95 14.12 -4.67
N CYS A 4 19.93 13.31 -5.04
CA CYS A 4 19.88 12.37 -6.14
C CYS A 4 19.05 11.15 -5.70
N LEU A 5 17.83 11.01 -6.21
CA LEU A 5 17.03 9.79 -6.04
C LEU A 5 17.59 8.71 -6.97
N ASN A 6 18.39 7.81 -6.40
CA ASN A 6 18.89 6.63 -7.10
C ASN A 6 17.71 5.70 -7.42
N ASN A 7 17.42 5.54 -8.71
CA ASN A 7 16.32 4.71 -9.21
C ASN A 7 16.67 3.23 -9.03
N TYR A 8 16.10 2.58 -8.01
CA TYR A 8 16.03 1.12 -7.97
C TYR A 8 15.00 0.65 -9.00
N ARG A 9 15.48 0.32 -10.20
CA ARG A 9 14.70 -0.29 -11.28
C ARG A 9 14.38 -1.74 -10.92
N LEU A 10 13.28 -1.95 -10.20
CA LEU A 10 12.66 -3.27 -10.08
C LEU A 10 12.19 -3.72 -11.46
N HIS A 11 12.79 -4.78 -11.99
CA HIS A 11 12.40 -5.37 -13.27
C HIS A 11 11.13 -6.19 -13.07
N VAL A 12 9.98 -5.53 -13.18
CA VAL A 12 8.66 -6.18 -13.13
C VAL A 12 8.26 -6.54 -14.56
N ASN A 13 8.14 -7.84 -14.85
CA ASN A 13 7.61 -8.31 -16.12
C ASN A 13 6.10 -8.02 -16.18
N LEU A 14 5.74 -6.95 -16.87
CA LEU A 14 4.37 -6.48 -17.06
C LEU A 14 3.79 -7.12 -18.32
N ASN A 15 3.09 -8.25 -18.18
CA ASN A 15 2.24 -8.74 -19.26
C ASN A 15 0.83 -8.17 -19.07
N SER A 16 0.61 -6.94 -19.54
CA SER A 16 -0.72 -6.31 -19.51
C SER A 16 -1.10 -5.80 -20.90
N LYS A 17 -1.95 -6.58 -21.59
CA LYS A 17 -2.72 -6.09 -22.73
C LYS A 17 -3.98 -5.43 -22.17
N ARG A 18 -4.15 -4.10 -22.35
CA ARG A 18 -5.40 -3.45 -22.79
C ARG A 18 -5.35 -1.91 -22.78
N ASN A 19 -6.20 -1.38 -23.67
CA ASN A 19 -6.30 -0.04 -24.23
C ASN A 19 -6.33 1.12 -23.23
N LEU A 20 -5.60 2.18 -23.60
CA LEU A 20 -5.63 3.50 -22.98
C LEU A 20 -6.89 4.24 -23.42
N LEU A 21 -7.79 4.53 -22.49
CA LEU A 21 -8.72 5.65 -22.61
C LEU A 21 -8.27 6.71 -21.60
N LEU A 22 -7.90 7.88 -22.11
CA LEU A 22 -7.53 9.06 -21.35
C LEU A 22 -8.76 9.61 -20.61
N CYS A 23 -8.64 9.79 -19.29
CA CYS A 23 -9.54 10.61 -18.49
C CYS A 23 -8.70 11.55 -17.60
N PRO A 24 -9.12 12.82 -17.39
CA PRO A 24 -8.31 13.82 -16.72
C PRO A 24 -8.32 13.62 -15.19
N THR A 25 -7.11 13.65 -14.62
CA THR A 25 -6.73 13.89 -13.22
C THR A 25 -7.80 13.77 -12.11
N ARG A 26 -7.81 12.62 -11.44
CA ARG A 26 -8.00 12.55 -9.98
C ARG A 26 -7.05 11.48 -9.42
N HIS A 27 -6.11 11.92 -8.59
CA HIS A 27 -5.00 11.14 -8.03
C HIS A 27 -5.51 10.03 -7.10
N VAL A 28 -5.73 8.82 -7.63
CA VAL A 28 -5.51 7.54 -6.92
C VAL A 28 -5.13 6.51 -7.99
N ARG A 29 -3.84 6.21 -8.13
CA ARG A 29 -3.38 5.16 -9.04
C ARG A 29 -3.31 3.85 -8.26
N PHE A 30 -4.46 3.19 -8.11
CA PHE A 30 -4.49 1.82 -7.61
C PHE A 30 -3.75 0.92 -8.61
N ARG A 31 -2.66 0.29 -8.18
CA ARG A 31 -1.99 -0.77 -8.93
C ARG A 31 -2.15 -2.06 -8.13
N SER A 32 -3.18 -2.85 -8.47
CA SER A 32 -3.24 -4.24 -8.01
C SER A 32 -2.16 -5.01 -8.75
N LEU A 33 -1.22 -5.61 -8.01
CA LEU A 33 -0.27 -6.56 -8.55
C LEU A 33 -0.61 -7.94 -8.01
N THR A 34 -0.76 -8.92 -8.89
CA THR A 34 -0.76 -10.32 -8.47
C THR A 34 0.70 -10.75 -8.40
N VAL A 35 1.21 -11.01 -7.20
CA VAL A 35 2.56 -11.55 -7.01
C VAL A 35 2.45 -13.07 -7.10
N GLN A 36 3.09 -13.65 -8.11
CA GLN A 36 3.27 -15.10 -8.19
C GLN A 36 4.50 -15.47 -7.36
N SER A 37 4.30 -16.33 -6.36
CA SER A 37 5.39 -16.99 -5.64
C SER A 37 5.90 -18.13 -6.52
N SER A 38 7.11 -17.99 -7.09
CA SER A 38 7.82 -19.10 -7.71
C SER A 38 8.55 -19.90 -6.63
N GLY A 39 7.82 -20.78 -5.94
CA GLY A 39 8.43 -21.90 -5.24
C GLY A 39 8.92 -22.94 -6.24
N ILE A 40 9.94 -23.73 -5.85
CA ILE A 40 10.45 -24.85 -6.66
C ILE A 40 9.27 -25.75 -7.06
N ILE A 41 9.14 -26.02 -8.36
CA ILE A 41 8.09 -26.87 -8.93
C ILE A 41 8.37 -28.30 -8.47
N SER A 42 7.69 -28.73 -7.41
CA SER A 42 7.54 -30.14 -7.07
C SER A 42 6.36 -30.71 -7.86
N SER A 43 6.56 -31.83 -8.54
CA SER A 43 5.61 -32.49 -9.45
C SER A 43 4.43 -33.20 -8.73
N ASP A 44 4.01 -32.69 -7.58
CA ASP A 44 2.98 -33.32 -6.75
C ASP A 44 1.65 -32.53 -6.85
N PRO A 45 0.55 -33.12 -7.37
CA PRO A 45 -0.72 -32.41 -7.60
C PRO A 45 -1.40 -31.87 -6.33
N ALA A 46 -0.88 -32.18 -5.14
CA ALA A 46 -1.31 -31.59 -3.86
C ALA A 46 -0.77 -30.16 -3.63
N MET A 47 0.24 -29.71 -4.37
CA MET A 47 0.81 -28.36 -4.28
C MET A 47 0.16 -27.44 -5.30
N ALA A 48 -1.14 -27.17 -5.12
CA ALA A 48 -1.81 -26.07 -5.81
C ALA A 48 -1.03 -24.77 -5.55
N SER A 49 -0.70 -24.04 -6.62
CA SER A 49 -0.01 -22.75 -6.57
C SER A 49 -0.72 -21.80 -5.61
N ASN A 50 -0.18 -21.64 -4.40
CA ASN A 50 -0.78 -20.83 -3.37
C ASN A 50 -0.47 -19.34 -3.65
N SER A 51 -1.09 -18.79 -4.71
CA SER A 51 -0.88 -17.41 -5.10
C SER A 51 -1.60 -16.47 -4.13
N VAL A 52 -0.87 -15.55 -3.52
CA VAL A 52 -1.43 -14.54 -2.63
C VAL A 52 -1.45 -13.21 -3.36
N ARG A 53 -2.63 -12.59 -3.42
CA ARG A 53 -2.75 -11.24 -3.97
C ARG A 53 -2.37 -10.22 -2.91
N VAL A 54 -1.55 -9.25 -3.30
CA VAL A 54 -1.11 -8.15 -2.44
C VAL A 54 -1.39 -6.82 -3.12
N ALA A 55 -1.68 -5.79 -2.34
CA ALA A 55 -1.90 -4.43 -2.83
C ALA A 55 -0.80 -3.51 -2.33
N ALA A 56 -0.20 -2.75 -3.24
CA ALA A 56 0.67 -1.63 -2.89
C ALA A 56 -0.14 -0.34 -3.01
N ALA A 57 -0.38 0.32 -1.88
CA ALA A 57 -1.15 1.54 -1.82
C ALA A 57 -0.23 2.75 -2.08
N GLN A 58 -0.74 3.72 -2.83
CA GLN A 58 -0.13 5.03 -2.99
C GLN A 58 -1.08 6.10 -2.45
N MET A 59 -0.55 6.98 -1.59
CA MET A 59 -1.26 8.12 -1.04
C MET A 59 -0.29 9.28 -0.77
N THR A 60 -0.83 10.46 -0.48
CA THR A 60 -0.06 11.62 -0.03
C THR A 60 -0.49 11.95 1.39
N SER A 61 0.30 11.52 2.37
CA SER A 61 0.03 11.80 3.77
C SER A 61 0.17 13.28 4.07
N ILE A 62 -0.67 13.79 4.96
CA ILE A 62 -0.62 15.16 5.45
C ILE A 62 -0.53 15.20 6.98
N ASN A 63 -0.51 16.39 7.56
CA ASN A 63 -0.49 16.61 9.01
C ASN A 63 -1.89 16.50 9.65
N ASP A 64 -2.74 15.60 9.16
CA ASP A 64 -4.08 15.33 9.67
C ASP A 64 -4.31 13.81 9.73
N LEU A 65 -4.37 13.27 10.95
CA LEU A 65 -4.59 11.85 11.21
C LEU A 65 -5.93 11.33 10.67
N ALA A 66 -6.99 12.12 10.79
CA ALA A 66 -8.32 11.71 10.39
C ALA A 66 -8.43 11.64 8.86
N ALA A 67 -7.88 12.64 8.16
CA ALA A 67 -7.83 12.66 6.71
C ALA A 67 -6.98 11.51 6.13
N ASN A 68 -5.82 11.25 6.73
CA ASN A 68 -4.96 10.12 6.34
C ASN A 68 -5.66 8.78 6.60
N PHE A 69 -6.25 8.60 7.79
CA PHE A 69 -6.96 7.38 8.14
C PHE A 69 -8.16 7.12 7.23
N ALA A 70 -8.94 8.14 6.86
CA ALA A 70 -10.03 8.01 5.90
C ALA A 70 -9.53 7.56 4.52
N THR A 71 -8.37 8.08 4.08
CA THR A 71 -7.73 7.68 2.83
C THR A 71 -7.24 6.23 2.89
N CYS A 72 -6.56 5.83 3.97
CA CYS A 72 -6.14 4.44 4.20
C CYS A 72 -7.35 3.49 4.22
N SER A 73 -8.40 3.86 4.94
CA SER A 73 -9.64 3.07 5.05
C SER A 73 -10.28 2.82 3.69
N ARG A 74 -10.32 3.83 2.83
CA ARG A 74 -10.80 3.68 1.45
C ARG A 74 -9.90 2.74 0.65
N LEU A 75 -8.57 2.89 0.73
CA LEU A 75 -7.60 2.05 0.02
C LEU A 75 -7.63 0.59 0.48
N VAL A 76 -7.83 0.33 1.78
CA VAL A 76 -8.04 -1.04 2.30
C VAL A 76 -9.30 -1.64 1.69
N LYS A 77 -10.43 -0.91 1.66
CA LYS A 77 -11.67 -1.39 1.05
C LYS A 77 -11.50 -1.73 -0.43
N GLU A 78 -10.78 -0.89 -1.18
CA GLU A 78 -10.43 -1.17 -2.59
C GLU A 78 -9.57 -2.43 -2.73
N ALA A 79 -8.60 -2.63 -1.83
CA ALA A 79 -7.76 -3.82 -1.84
C ALA A 79 -8.52 -5.10 -1.48
N VAL A 80 -9.43 -5.03 -0.50
CA VAL A 80 -10.34 -6.12 -0.14
C VAL A 80 -11.26 -6.47 -1.31
N ALA A 81 -11.83 -5.47 -1.99
CA ALA A 81 -12.64 -5.68 -3.19
C ALA A 81 -11.84 -6.31 -4.34
N ALA A 82 -10.53 -6.07 -4.39
CA ALA A 82 -9.62 -6.73 -5.32
C ALA A 82 -9.14 -8.11 -4.84
N GLU A 83 -9.61 -8.63 -3.70
CA GLU A 83 -9.20 -9.89 -3.07
C GLU A 83 -7.74 -9.94 -2.58
N ALA A 84 -7.14 -8.78 -2.29
CA ALA A 84 -5.82 -8.74 -1.67
C ALA A 84 -5.86 -9.26 -0.23
N LYS A 85 -4.85 -10.04 0.16
CA LYS A 85 -4.66 -10.55 1.53
C LYS A 85 -3.66 -9.72 2.34
N LEU A 86 -2.97 -8.79 1.68
CA LEU A 86 -2.03 -7.84 2.29
C LEU A 86 -2.12 -6.51 1.57
N VAL A 87 -2.10 -5.42 2.32
CA VAL A 87 -2.02 -4.04 1.80
C VAL A 87 -0.80 -3.36 2.41
N CYS A 88 0.12 -2.90 1.58
CA CYS A 88 1.30 -2.16 2.00
C CYS A 88 1.09 -0.66 1.76
N PHE A 89 1.29 0.15 2.79
CA PHE A 89 1.24 1.62 2.72
C PHE A 89 2.65 2.22 2.60
N PRO A 90 2.79 3.45 2.10
CA PRO A 90 4.08 4.14 2.07
C PRO A 90 4.58 4.45 3.49
N GLU A 91 5.86 4.75 3.61
CA GLU A 91 6.42 5.29 4.86
C GLU A 91 5.68 6.56 5.30
N SER A 92 5.47 6.72 6.61
CA SER A 92 4.75 7.86 7.18
C SER A 92 3.31 8.03 6.64
N PHE A 93 2.64 6.92 6.32
CA PHE A 93 1.24 6.94 5.84
C PHE A 93 0.24 7.54 6.84
N SER A 94 0.49 7.33 8.13
CA SER A 94 -0.42 7.77 9.19
C SER A 94 -0.34 9.28 9.40
N PHE A 95 0.84 9.89 9.29
CA PHE A 95 1.06 11.31 9.52
C PHE A 95 2.39 11.79 8.94
N ILE A 96 2.38 12.96 8.31
CA ILE A 96 3.61 13.72 7.97
C ILE A 96 3.53 15.08 8.65
N ALA A 97 4.53 15.39 9.47
CA ALA A 97 4.59 16.67 10.17
C ALA A 97 4.85 17.84 9.21
N ALA A 98 4.12 18.94 9.41
CA ALA A 98 4.38 20.21 8.74
C ALA A 98 5.51 21.02 9.40
N LYS A 99 5.84 20.72 10.66
CA LYS A 99 6.85 21.42 11.46
C LYS A 99 7.68 20.42 12.25
N ASN A 100 8.93 20.79 12.55
CA ASN A 100 9.82 19.96 13.34
C ASN A 100 9.24 19.70 14.74
N GLY A 101 9.37 18.47 15.22
CA GLY A 101 8.91 18.05 16.55
C GLY A 101 7.43 17.67 16.65
N GLU A 102 6.59 17.98 15.64
CA GLU A 102 5.17 17.60 15.68
C GLU A 102 4.98 16.08 15.66
N SER A 103 5.78 15.34 14.87
CA SER A 103 5.74 13.87 14.89
C SER A 103 6.07 13.28 16.26
N VAL A 104 6.98 13.91 17.01
CA VAL A 104 7.39 13.44 18.35
C VAL A 104 6.27 13.69 19.36
N LYS A 105 5.60 14.85 19.28
CA LYS A 105 4.45 15.17 20.13
C LYS A 105 3.25 14.27 19.87
N LEU A 106 3.07 13.85 18.61
CA LEU A 106 1.97 12.99 18.19
C LEU A 106 2.28 11.50 18.36
N ALA A 107 3.55 11.14 18.58
CA ALA A 107 3.96 9.76 18.74
C ALA A 107 3.20 9.12 19.91
N GLU A 108 2.58 7.99 19.63
CA GLU A 108 1.91 7.16 20.61
C GLU A 108 2.63 5.82 20.76
N PRO A 109 2.40 5.09 21.87
CA PRO A 109 2.79 3.69 21.98
C PRO A 109 2.24 2.82 20.85
N LEU A 110 2.86 1.66 20.60
CA LEU A 110 2.45 0.75 19.52
C LEU A 110 1.03 0.16 19.72
N ASP A 111 0.55 0.15 20.95
CA ASP A 111 -0.81 -0.24 21.35
C ASP A 111 -1.74 0.97 21.55
N GLY A 112 -1.30 2.15 21.11
CA GLY A 112 -2.03 3.40 21.21
C GLY A 112 -3.26 3.50 20.29
N PRO A 113 -4.07 4.57 20.44
CA PRO A 113 -5.32 4.75 19.72
C PRO A 113 -5.22 4.73 18.18
N ILE A 114 -4.17 5.32 17.58
CA ILE A 114 -3.96 5.30 16.12
C ILE A 114 -3.73 3.86 15.66
N MET A 115 -2.86 3.11 16.33
CA MET A 115 -2.62 1.72 15.95
C MET A 115 -3.82 0.81 16.19
N GLN A 116 -4.58 1.00 17.27
CA GLN A 116 -5.82 0.27 17.52
C GLN A 116 -6.85 0.47 16.39
N ARG A 117 -6.93 1.68 15.80
CA ARG A 117 -7.80 1.93 14.64
C ARG A 117 -7.35 1.14 13.41
N TYR A 118 -6.06 1.05 13.13
CA TYR A 118 -5.55 0.24 12.02
C TYR A 118 -5.70 -1.26 12.26
N CYS A 119 -5.50 -1.73 13.49
CA CYS A 119 -5.82 -3.12 13.88
C CYS A 119 -7.30 -3.44 13.68
N SER A 120 -8.20 -2.51 13.99
CA SER A 120 -9.63 -2.67 13.78
C SER A 120 -10.00 -2.69 12.29
N LEU A 121 -9.28 -1.92 11.46
CA LEU A 121 -9.45 -1.90 10.00
C LEU A 121 -8.94 -3.18 9.31
N ALA A 122 -7.99 -3.89 9.93
CA ALA A 122 -7.37 -5.10 9.38
C ALA A 122 -8.10 -6.41 9.73
N ARG A 123 -9.08 -6.35 10.65
CA ARG A 123 -9.94 -7.48 11.03
C ARG A 123 -11.07 -7.67 10.01
#